data_AF-A0A375BN67-F1
#
_entry.id   AF-A0A375BN67-F1
#
_cell.length_a   1.000
_cell.length_b   1.000
_cell.length_c   1.000
_cell.angle_alpha   90.00
_cell.angle_beta   90.00
_cell.angle_gamma   90.00
#
_symmetry.space_group_name_H-M   'P 1'
#
loop_
_entity.id
_entity.type
_entity.pdbx_description
1 polymer ?
#
loop_
_entity_poly.entity_id
_entity_poly.type
_entity_poly.pdbx_seq_one_letter_code
_entity_poly.pdbx_strand_id
1 'polypeptide(L)' 'MPRQIKNKAELRAMVRAQQAKVPVCEGACFGDIVWHAPDASGCNWSLSTMEGGDSAACVEALRPFTDQLRQDYNVPDEGK' A
#
# COMPACT_ATOMS: atom_id res chain seq x y z
N MET A 1 16.25 -10.43 3.53
CA MET A 1 15.63 -11.35 2.56
C MET A 1 15.35 -10.54 1.29
N PRO A 2 15.49 -11.11 0.08
CA PRO A 2 15.10 -10.41 -1.14
C PRO A 2 13.58 -10.22 -1.16
N ARG A 3 13.12 -9.00 -1.46
CA ARG A 3 11.69 -8.68 -1.62
C ARG A 3 11.09 -9.50 -2.76
N GLN A 4 9.90 -10.05 -2.55
CA GLN A 4 9.18 -10.77 -3.59
C GLN A 4 8.50 -9.78 -4.56
N ILE A 5 8.56 -10.04 -5.86
CA ILE A 5 7.80 -9.25 -6.83
C ILE A 5 6.34 -9.70 -6.80
N LYS A 6 5.43 -8.77 -6.52
CA LYS A 6 3.99 -9.03 -6.41
C LYS A 6 3.19 -8.02 -7.24
N ASN A 7 2.08 -8.47 -7.82
CA ASN A 7 1.27 -7.60 -8.66
C ASN A 7 0.66 -6.46 -7.85
N LYS A 8 0.60 -5.26 -8.45
CA LYS A 8 -0.09 -4.10 -7.85
C LYS A 8 -1.51 -4.43 -7.43
N ALA A 9 -2.24 -5.18 -8.26
CA ALA A 9 -3.61 -5.61 -7.97
C ALA A 9 -3.71 -6.48 -6.70
N GLU A 10 -2.71 -7.33 -6.45
CA GLU A 10 -2.68 -8.15 -5.24
C GLU A 10 -2.34 -7.33 -4.00
N LEU A 11 -1.34 -6.44 -4.06
CA LEU A 11 -1.04 -5.52 -2.96
C LEU A 11 -2.26 -4.64 -2.64
N ARG A 12 -2.94 -4.13 -3.68
CA ARG A 12 -4.19 -3.39 -3.53
C ARG A 12 -5.26 -4.23 -2.84
N ALA A 13 -5.45 -5.49 -3.24
CA ALA A 13 -6.41 -6.38 -2.60
C ALA A 13 -6.07 -6.64 -1.13
N MET A 14 -4.78 -6.82 -0.80
CA MET A 14 -4.31 -7.03 0.57
C MET A 14 -4.57 -5.80 1.45
N VAL A 15 -4.25 -4.60 0.95
CA VAL A 15 -4.51 -3.34 1.67
C VAL A 15 -6.00 -3.11 1.83
N ARG A 16 -6.83 -3.35 0.81
CA ARG A 16 -8.30 -3.25 0.92
C ARG A 16 -8.88 -4.24 1.93
N ALA A 17 -8.37 -5.47 1.95
CA ALA A 17 -8.81 -6.48 2.90
C ALA A 17 -8.44 -6.10 4.34
N GLN A 18 -7.29 -5.45 4.56
CA GLN A 18 -6.92 -4.90 5.85
C GLN A 18 -7.80 -3.69 6.21
N GLN A 19 -8.02 -2.79 5.26
CA GLN A 19 -8.87 -1.61 5.43
C GLN A 19 -10.29 -1.98 5.84
N ALA A 20 -10.88 -3.00 5.23
CA ALA A 20 -12.23 -3.49 5.56
C ALA A 20 -12.35 -4.04 7.00
N LYS A 21 -11.22 -4.38 7.65
CA LYS A 21 -11.19 -4.82 9.05
C LYS A 21 -11.00 -3.66 10.03
N VAL A 22 -10.69 -2.47 9.54
CA VAL A 22 -10.35 -1.30 10.34
C VAL A 22 -11.57 -0.35 10.35
N PRO A 23 -12.30 -0.21 11.46
CA PRO A 23 -13.50 0.63 11.51
C PRO A 23 -13.19 2.11 11.24
N VAL A 24 -12.00 2.60 11.62
CA VAL A 24 -11.60 3.99 11.34
C VAL A 24 -11.38 4.27 9.84
N CYS A 25 -11.29 3.22 9.04
CA CYS A 25 -11.23 3.33 7.59
C CYS A 25 -12.62 3.33 6.92
N GLU A 26 -13.70 3.28 7.71
CA GLU A 26 -15.06 3.32 7.19
C GLU A 26 -15.31 4.67 6.49
N GLY A 27 -15.65 4.61 5.20
CA GLY A 27 -15.81 5.79 4.35
C GLY A 27 -14.50 6.35 3.75
N ALA A 28 -13.34 5.84 4.16
CA ALA A 28 -12.07 6.11 3.48
C ALA A 28 -11.88 5.14 2.31
N CYS A 29 -11.37 5.61 1.18
CA CYS A 29 -11.01 4.77 0.05
C CYS A 29 -9.61 5.17 -0.41
N PHE A 30 -8.68 4.22 -0.47
CA PHE A 30 -7.40 4.49 -1.11
C PHE A 30 -7.53 4.29 -2.62
N GLY A 31 -6.91 5.21 -3.38
CA GLY A 31 -6.98 5.21 -4.84
C GLY A 31 -6.35 3.96 -5.46
N ASP A 32 -5.02 3.87 -5.42
CA ASP A 32 -4.28 2.76 -6.03
C ASP A 32 -2.84 2.60 -5.47
N ILE A 33 -2.08 1.64 -6.00
CA ILE A 33 -0.66 1.44 -5.73
C ILE A 33 0.15 2.10 -6.85
N VAL A 34 0.91 3.13 -6.51
CA VAL A 34 1.75 3.85 -7.46
C VAL A 34 3.15 3.25 -7.44
N TRP A 35 3.64 2.83 -8.60
CA TRP A 35 5.05 2.42 -8.74
C TRP A 35 5.93 3.66 -8.79
N HIS A 36 7.09 3.57 -8.17
CA HIS A 36 8.16 4.56 -8.26
C HIS A 36 9.52 3.86 -8.23
N ALA A 37 10.58 4.55 -8.64
CA ALA A 37 11.93 4.02 -8.51
C ALA A 37 12.24 3.63 -7.04
N PRO A 38 13.07 2.59 -6.78
CA PRO A 38 13.37 2.13 -5.44
C PRO A 38 13.78 3.28 -4.52
N ASP A 39 13.06 3.44 -3.41
CA ASP A 39 13.36 4.44 -2.40
C ASP A 39 14.59 4.07 -1.56
N ALA A 40 14.95 4.89 -0.57
CA ALA A 40 16.07 4.62 0.33
C ALA A 40 15.95 3.29 1.10
N SER A 41 14.72 2.76 1.24
CA SER A 41 14.47 1.44 1.82
C SER A 41 14.63 0.32 0.78
N GLY A 42 14.60 0.64 -0.52
CA GLY A 42 14.60 -0.28 -1.65
C GLY A 42 13.21 -0.78 -2.06
N CYS A 43 12.15 -0.10 -1.59
CA CYS A 43 10.76 -0.31 -1.99
C CYS A 43 10.45 0.51 -3.24
N ASN A 44 9.78 -0.08 -4.23
CA ASN A 44 9.49 0.55 -5.52
C ASN A 44 7.99 0.89 -5.71
N TRP A 45 7.24 1.00 -4.63
CA TRP A 45 5.83 1.37 -4.68
C TRP A 45 5.38 2.09 -3.41
N SER A 46 4.33 2.88 -3.55
CA SER A 46 3.67 3.63 -2.48
C SER A 46 2.16 3.63 -2.66
N LEU A 47 1.42 3.87 -1.58
CA LEU A 47 -0.02 4.14 -1.65
C LEU A 47 -0.27 5.49 -2.31
N SER A 48 -1.23 5.56 -3.22
CA SER A 48 -1.77 6.83 -3.72
C SER A 48 -2.55 7.57 -2.62
N THR A 49 -3.01 8.78 -2.93
CA THR A 49 -3.85 9.58 -2.04
C THR A 49 -5.07 8.78 -1.56
N MET A 50 -5.39 8.92 -0.27
CA MET A 50 -6.65 8.41 0.28
C MET A 50 -7.69 9.52 0.29
N GLU A 51 -8.89 9.21 -0.19
CA GLU A 51 -10.02 10.13 -0.24
C GLU A 51 -11.20 9.60 0.56
N GLY A 52 -12.00 10.51 1.12
CA GLY A 52 -13.19 10.20 1.93
C GLY A 52 -12.88 9.84 3.39
N GLY A 53 -13.92 9.93 4.22
CA GLY A 53 -13.89 9.58 5.65
C GLY A 53 -12.73 10.20 6.44
N ASP A 54 -12.30 9.51 7.50
CA ASP A 54 -11.10 9.82 8.28
C ASP A 54 -9.85 9.20 7.62
N SER A 55 -9.57 9.59 6.38
CA SER A 55 -8.44 9.07 5.60
C SER A 55 -7.10 9.16 6.35
N ALA A 56 -6.85 10.25 7.08
CA ALA A 56 -5.63 10.41 7.88
C ALA A 56 -5.49 9.35 8.99
N ALA A 57 -6.57 9.06 9.73
CA ALA A 57 -6.55 8.05 10.79
C ALA A 57 -6.49 6.62 10.20
N CYS A 58 -7.10 6.41 9.03
CA CYS A 58 -6.98 5.16 8.29
C CYS A 58 -5.55 4.90 7.81
N VAL A 59 -4.86 5.92 7.28
CA VAL A 59 -3.43 5.82 6.89
C VAL A 59 -2.60 5.39 8.09
N GLU A 60 -2.74 6.06 9.23
CA GLU A 60 -1.97 5.75 10.43
C GLU A 60 -2.25 4.32 10.96
N ALA A 61 -3.51 3.85 10.86
CA ALA A 61 -3.86 2.48 11.21
C ALA A 61 -3.31 1.42 10.24
N LEU A 62 -3.23 1.75 8.94
CA LEU A 62 -2.69 0.87 7.91
C LEU A 62 -1.16 0.94 7.81
N ARG A 63 -0.54 2.00 8.34
CA ARG A 63 0.90 2.25 8.29
C ARG A 63 1.76 1.04 8.66
N PRO A 64 1.57 0.37 9.83
CA PRO A 64 2.36 -0.80 10.18
C PRO A 64 2.19 -1.98 9.20
N PHE A 65 0.99 -2.16 8.64
CA PHE A 65 0.73 -3.19 7.64
C PHE A 65 1.40 -2.86 6.31
N THR A 66 1.32 -1.60 5.87
CA THR A 66 1.95 -1.15 4.64
C THR A 66 3.47 -1.17 4.73
N ASP A 67 4.06 -0.82 5.88
CA ASP A 67 5.51 -0.91 6.08
C ASP A 67 6.00 -2.35 6.01
N GLN A 68 5.27 -3.31 6.58
CA GLN A 68 5.57 -4.73 6.43
C GLN A 68 5.51 -5.16 4.95
N LEU A 69 4.46 -4.78 4.23
CA LEU A 69 4.35 -5.09 2.80
C LEU A 69 5.51 -4.48 2.00
N ARG A 70 5.96 -3.28 2.33
CA ARG A 70 7.11 -2.62 1.67
C ARG A 70 8.45 -3.28 1.99
N GLN A 71 8.54 -3.99 3.11
CA GLN A 71 9.72 -4.80 3.46
C GLN A 71 9.73 -6.16 2.76
N ASP A 72 8.56 -6.73 2.50
CA ASP A 72 8.40 -8.07 1.94
C ASP A 72 8.23 -8.08 0.42
N TYR A 73 7.62 -7.04 -0.16
CA TYR A 73 7.16 -7.02 -1.55
C TYR A 73 7.59 -5.77 -2.32
N ASN A 74 7.95 -5.99 -3.58
CA ASN A 74 8.10 -4.97 -4.62
C ASN A 74 7.08 -5.23 -5.73
N VAL A 75 6.76 -4.24 -6.56
CA VAL A 75 5.91 -4.43 -7.74
C VAL A 75 6.77 -4.58 -9.01
N PRO A 76 6.25 -5.16 -10.10
CA PRO A 76 6.96 -5.20 -11.37
C PRO A 76 7.30 -3.78 -11.83
N ASP A 77 8.52 -3.58 -12.35
CA ASP A 77 8.90 -2.29 -12.92
C ASP A 77 8.06 -1.99 -14.16
N GLU A 78 7.30 -0.89 -14.13
CA GLU A 78 6.50 -0.43 -15.27
C GLU A 78 7.32 0.28 -16.35
N GLY A 79 8.63 0.46 -16.12
CA GLY A 79 9.55 1.14 -17.02
C GLY A 79 10.24 0.26 -18.06
N LYS A 80 9.73 -0.95 -18.37
CA LYS A 80 10.30 -1.85 -19.40
C LYS A 80 9.25 -2.47 -20.30
#